data_AF-A0A919YV17-F1
#
_entry.id   AF-A0A919YV17-F1
#
_cell.length_a   1.000
_cell.length_b   1.000
_cell.length_c   1.000
_cell.angle_alpha   90.00
_cell.angle_beta   90.00
_cell.angle_gamma   90.00
#
_symmetry.space_group_name_H-M   'P 1'
#
loop_
_entity.id
_entity.type
_entity.pdbx_description
1 polymer ?
#
loop_
_entity_poly.entity_id
_entity_poly.type
_entity_poly.pdbx_seq_one_letter_code
_entity_poly.pdbx_strand_id
1 'polypeptide(L)'
;MNRNSGVDSAKSLSAMDVVASIDIGTTAVKGVLVGRDGELRHEQTIPLTTLHQDGYMEQDAESWWTAVIRMCKEWEELGVGGPHIRCVAFSGQMQDLIAVGSDGRPLRPAILYSDSRAGAQAEALLARITEPEMKRRTGNHFDGTGLLPGQQPAVMNVIGGGGKSESWMHILADITSSRVLVPDHAQFLPALGVASLGFVHLGWSADFADFKAAYLQQEEQTAYPANSEIANHYESKFAKYKKLYDAVQPLI
;
A
#
# COMPACT_ATOMS: atom_id res chain seq x y z
N MET A 1 28.22 27.43 2.16
CA MET A 1 29.09 26.25 2.03
C MET A 1 28.44 25.30 1.04
N ASN A 2 29.07 25.15 -0.13
CA ASN A 2 28.56 24.38 -1.27
C ASN A 2 28.59 22.87 -0.98
N ARG A 3 27.43 22.19 -1.06
CA ARG A 3 27.33 20.73 -1.04
C ARG A 3 27.57 20.18 -2.44
N ASN A 4 28.84 19.93 -2.75
CA ASN A 4 29.24 19.03 -3.84
C ASN A 4 28.94 17.60 -3.34
N SER A 5 27.77 17.04 -3.64
CA SER A 5 27.27 15.78 -3.02
C SER A 5 26.93 14.66 -4.00
N GLY A 6 27.18 14.83 -5.30
CA GLY A 6 26.80 13.84 -6.31
C GLY A 6 27.77 12.67 -6.52
N VAL A 7 29.03 12.77 -6.06
CA VAL A 7 30.10 11.81 -6.42
C VAL A 7 30.57 10.95 -5.24
N ASP A 8 30.34 11.38 -3.99
CA ASP A 8 30.72 10.62 -2.79
C ASP A 8 29.64 9.64 -2.29
N SER A 9 28.36 9.83 -2.66
CA SER A 9 27.27 8.95 -2.23
C SER A 9 27.36 7.55 -2.85
N ALA A 10 27.72 7.45 -4.14
CA ALA A 10 27.82 6.17 -4.85
C ALA A 10 28.98 5.29 -4.35
N LYS A 11 30.11 5.87 -3.94
CA LYS A 11 31.24 5.10 -3.37
C LYS A 11 30.95 4.59 -1.96
N SER A 12 30.18 5.34 -1.17
CA SER A 12 29.73 4.94 0.18
C SER A 12 28.79 3.73 0.17
N LEU A 13 27.98 3.58 -0.88
CA LEU A 13 27.00 2.51 -1.03
C LEU A 13 27.62 1.14 -1.37
N SER A 14 28.77 1.13 -2.06
CA SER A 14 29.44 -0.08 -2.57
C SER A 14 30.10 -0.99 -1.52
N ALA A 15 30.03 -0.66 -0.23
CA ALA A 15 30.74 -1.37 0.84
C ALA A 15 29.82 -2.01 1.89
N MET A 16 28.50 -1.92 1.76
CA MET A 16 27.59 -2.28 2.84
C MET A 16 26.57 -3.33 2.39
N ASP A 17 26.43 -4.38 3.20
CA ASP A 17 25.37 -5.38 3.08
C ASP A 17 24.00 -4.68 3.24
N VAL A 18 23.09 -4.94 2.31
CA VAL A 18 21.74 -4.36 2.28
C VAL A 18 20.65 -5.44 2.18
N VAL A 19 19.45 -5.10 2.64
CA VAL A 19 18.20 -5.76 2.25
C VAL A 19 17.54 -4.93 1.15
N ALA A 20 17.22 -5.58 0.04
CA ALA A 20 16.38 -5.01 -1.00
C ALA A 20 14.91 -5.33 -0.69
N SER A 21 14.08 -4.31 -0.58
CA SER A 21 12.67 -4.48 -0.27
C SER A 21 11.79 -3.82 -1.32
N ILE A 22 10.79 -4.54 -1.82
CA ILE A 22 9.94 -4.10 -2.93
C ILE A 22 8.47 -4.25 -2.54
N ASP A 23 7.71 -3.17 -2.63
CA ASP A 23 6.27 -3.13 -2.42
C ASP A 23 5.56 -2.83 -3.75
N ILE A 24 4.81 -3.81 -4.26
CA ILE A 24 3.99 -3.66 -5.46
C ILE A 24 2.63 -3.10 -5.03
N GLY A 25 2.50 -1.77 -5.01
CA GLY A 25 1.25 -1.09 -4.69
C GLY A 25 0.35 -0.86 -5.91
N THR A 26 -0.86 -0.34 -5.68
CA THR A 26 -1.85 -0.04 -6.75
C THR A 26 -1.42 1.09 -7.66
N THR A 27 -0.72 2.10 -7.16
CA THR A 27 -0.35 3.29 -7.95
C THR A 27 1.10 3.26 -8.42
N ALA A 28 1.94 2.47 -7.77
CA ALA A 28 3.36 2.37 -8.07
C ALA A 28 3.98 1.12 -7.43
N VAL A 29 5.04 0.62 -8.05
CA VAL A 29 6.03 -0.26 -7.39
C VAL A 29 7.03 0.63 -6.66
N LYS A 30 7.26 0.36 -5.38
CA LYS A 30 8.22 1.09 -4.56
C LYS A 30 9.31 0.14 -4.10
N GLY A 31 10.54 0.62 -4.15
CA GLY A 31 11.71 -0.14 -3.73
C GLY A 31 12.53 0.67 -2.74
N VAL A 32 13.07 -0.02 -1.74
CA VAL A 32 14.04 0.56 -0.82
C VAL A 32 15.23 -0.39 -0.64
N LEU A 33 16.41 0.19 -0.53
CA LEU A 33 17.62 -0.51 -0.10
C LEU A 33 17.92 -0.07 1.33
N VAL A 34 17.91 -1.01 2.27
CA VAL A 34 18.15 -0.73 3.69
C VAL A 34 19.46 -1.38 4.13
N GLY A 35 20.38 -0.57 4.63
CA GLY A 35 21.67 -1.06 5.12
C GLY A 35 21.53 -1.86 6.40
N ARG A 36 22.52 -2.69 6.73
CA ARG A 36 22.54 -3.46 7.99
C ARG A 36 22.37 -2.62 9.27
N ASP A 37 22.75 -1.35 9.22
CA ASP A 37 22.56 -0.39 10.32
C ASP A 37 21.13 0.16 10.41
N GLY A 38 20.22 -0.25 9.51
CA GLY A 38 18.85 0.24 9.43
C GLY A 38 18.66 1.50 8.60
N GLU A 39 19.76 2.10 8.13
CA GLU A 39 19.70 3.34 7.36
C GLU A 39 19.16 3.10 5.95
N LEU A 40 18.24 3.96 5.52
CA LEU A 40 17.72 3.98 4.15
C LEU A 40 18.82 4.46 3.20
N ARG A 41 19.27 3.57 2.32
CA ARG A 41 20.37 3.83 1.36
C ARG A 41 19.88 4.38 0.04
N HIS A 42 18.72 3.90 -0.39
CA HIS A 42 18.11 4.32 -1.63
C HIS A 42 16.62 4.05 -1.59
N GLU A 43 15.84 4.92 -2.22
CA GLU A 43 14.42 4.77 -2.44
C GLU A 43 14.10 5.00 -3.92
N GLN A 44 13.19 4.20 -4.46
CA GLN A 44 12.78 4.30 -5.85
C GLN A 44 11.28 4.06 -5.96
N THR A 45 10.64 4.78 -6.88
CA THR A 45 9.21 4.63 -7.18
C THR A 45 9.03 4.54 -8.69
N ILE A 46 8.37 3.48 -9.16
CA ILE A 46 8.02 3.28 -10.55
C ILE A 46 6.49 3.33 -10.67
N PRO A 47 5.91 4.34 -11.33
CA PRO A 47 4.46 4.49 -11.41
C PRO A 47 3.83 3.35 -12.23
N LEU A 48 2.63 2.94 -11.81
CA LEU A 48 1.79 1.97 -12.50
C LEU A 48 0.54 2.66 -13.05
N THR A 49 -0.05 2.07 -14.09
CA THR A 49 -1.30 2.57 -14.68
C THR A 49 -2.44 1.61 -14.37
N THR A 50 -3.48 2.13 -13.72
CA THR A 50 -4.75 1.40 -13.53
C THR A 50 -5.74 1.82 -14.59
N LEU A 51 -6.30 0.84 -15.29
CA LEU A 51 -7.41 1.00 -16.21
C LEU A 51 -8.70 0.98 -15.39
N HIS A 52 -9.51 2.04 -15.52
CA HIS A 52 -10.79 2.17 -14.83
C HIS A 52 -11.91 2.43 -15.85
N GLN A 53 -12.89 1.52 -15.90
CA GLN A 53 -14.06 1.64 -16.77
C GLN A 53 -15.28 0.98 -16.12
N ASP A 54 -16.35 1.74 -15.86
CA ASP A 54 -17.64 1.20 -15.40
C ASP A 54 -17.54 0.24 -14.18
N GLY A 55 -16.69 0.57 -13.20
CA GLY A 55 -16.44 -0.27 -12.02
C GLY A 55 -15.40 -1.37 -12.22
N TYR A 56 -14.86 -1.51 -13.44
CA TYR A 56 -13.80 -2.45 -13.77
C TYR A 56 -12.47 -1.78 -13.43
N MET A 57 -11.64 -2.44 -12.63
CA MET A 57 -10.34 -1.97 -12.17
C MET A 57 -9.30 -3.01 -12.57
N GLU A 58 -8.47 -2.69 -13.56
CA GLU A 58 -7.49 -3.63 -14.11
C GLU A 58 -6.08 -3.03 -14.21
N GLN A 59 -5.07 -3.88 -14.12
CA GLN A 59 -3.68 -3.54 -14.44
C GLN A 59 -3.05 -4.59 -15.36
N ASP A 60 -2.13 -4.15 -16.20
CA ASP A 60 -1.24 -5.07 -16.90
C ASP A 60 -0.23 -5.67 -15.91
N ALA A 61 -0.33 -6.98 -15.65
CA ALA A 61 0.56 -7.67 -14.73
C ALA A 61 2.03 -7.69 -15.21
N GLU A 62 2.27 -7.63 -16.52
CA GLU A 62 3.64 -7.52 -17.07
C GLU A 62 4.28 -6.17 -16.73
N SER A 63 3.48 -5.12 -16.51
CA SER A 63 4.00 -3.81 -16.08
C SER A 63 4.64 -3.89 -14.68
N TRP A 64 4.11 -4.75 -13.79
CA TRP A 64 4.67 -4.97 -12.45
C TRP A 64 6.05 -5.64 -12.55
N TRP A 65 6.16 -6.68 -13.36
CA TRP A 65 7.43 -7.36 -13.61
C TRP A 65 8.46 -6.43 -14.25
N THR A 66 8.05 -5.68 -15.26
CA THR A 66 8.90 -4.69 -15.93
C THR A 66 9.40 -3.62 -14.95
N ALA A 67 8.56 -3.17 -14.02
CA ALA A 67 8.95 -2.24 -12.98
C ALA A 67 10.02 -2.84 -12.05
N VAL A 68 9.84 -4.07 -11.58
CA VAL A 68 10.85 -4.76 -10.75
C VAL A 68 12.19 -4.90 -11.47
N ILE A 69 12.18 -5.31 -12.75
CA ILE A 69 13.41 -5.42 -13.54
C ILE A 69 14.11 -4.06 -13.70
N ARG A 70 13.35 -3.00 -13.97
CA ARG A 70 13.92 -1.64 -14.08
C ARG A 70 14.55 -1.19 -12.76
N MET A 71 13.91 -1.50 -11.64
CA MET A 71 14.41 -1.19 -10.30
C MET A 71 15.73 -1.91 -10.00
N CYS A 72 15.80 -3.21 -10.27
CA CYS A 72 17.04 -3.97 -10.10
C CYS A 72 18.19 -3.44 -10.98
N LYS A 73 17.91 -3.06 -12.22
CA LYS A 73 18.92 -2.46 -13.12
C LYS A 73 19.47 -1.14 -12.57
N GLU A 74 18.59 -0.28 -12.07
CA GLU A 74 19.00 1.00 -11.48
C GLU A 74 19.88 0.78 -10.24
N TRP A 75 19.56 -0.21 -9.40
CA TRP A 75 20.39 -0.55 -8.24
C TRP A 75 21.76 -1.12 -8.62
N GLU A 76 21.83 -1.90 -9.71
CA GLU A 76 23.11 -2.38 -10.26
C GLU A 76 23.96 -1.21 -10.78
N GLU A 77 23.35 -0.25 -11.49
CA GLU A 77 24.02 0.97 -11.98
C GLU A 77 24.54 1.86 -10.83
N LEU A 78 23.88 1.82 -9.67
CA LEU A 78 24.33 2.49 -8.44
C LEU A 78 25.47 1.76 -7.72
N GLY A 79 25.87 0.58 -8.20
CA GLY A 79 26.90 -0.25 -7.57
C GLY A 79 26.42 -1.02 -6.34
N VAL A 80 25.11 -1.09 -6.11
CA VAL A 80 24.47 -1.86 -5.01
C VAL A 80 23.86 -3.14 -5.56
N GLY A 81 24.65 -3.86 -6.35
CA GLY A 81 24.26 -5.09 -7.04
C GLY A 81 24.39 -6.36 -6.20
N GLY A 82 24.29 -7.51 -6.87
CA GLY A 82 24.22 -8.86 -6.27
C GLY A 82 25.16 -9.16 -5.09
N PRO A 83 26.45 -8.76 -5.09
CA PRO A 83 27.34 -9.03 -3.96
C PRO A 83 26.94 -8.38 -2.63
N HIS A 84 26.18 -7.29 -2.67
CA HIS A 84 25.80 -6.49 -1.50
C HIS A 84 24.36 -6.77 -1.03
N ILE A 85 23.50 -7.26 -1.92
CA ILE A 85 22.11 -7.60 -1.59
C ILE A 85 22.08 -8.95 -0.87
N ARG A 86 21.86 -8.93 0.44
CA ARG A 86 21.84 -10.14 1.29
C ARG A 86 20.49 -10.82 1.35
N CYS A 87 19.43 -10.08 1.10
CA CYS A 87 18.06 -10.58 1.03
C CYS A 87 17.25 -9.69 0.09
N VAL A 88 16.30 -10.31 -0.64
CA VAL A 88 15.26 -9.60 -1.36
C VAL A 88 13.92 -9.99 -0.75
N ALA A 89 13.16 -8.99 -0.29
CA ALA A 89 11.85 -9.17 0.31
C ALA A 89 10.79 -8.40 -0.49
N PHE A 90 9.58 -8.96 -0.58
CA PHE A 90 8.51 -8.39 -1.41
C PHE A 90 7.17 -8.35 -0.66
N SER A 91 6.39 -7.30 -0.89
CA SER A 91 4.94 -7.26 -0.69
C SER A 91 4.23 -6.92 -2.00
N GLY A 92 2.91 -7.12 -2.02
CA GLY A 92 2.08 -6.73 -3.14
C GLY A 92 0.64 -6.46 -2.74
N GLN A 93 -0.13 -6.03 -3.73
CA GLN A 93 -1.57 -5.82 -3.63
C GLN A 93 -2.26 -7.13 -3.19
N MET A 94 -3.17 -7.03 -2.22
CA MET A 94 -3.97 -8.16 -1.75
C MET A 94 -5.27 -8.27 -2.56
N GLN A 95 -5.80 -9.49 -2.68
CA GLN A 95 -7.11 -9.85 -3.28
C GLN A 95 -7.23 -9.76 -4.81
N ASP A 96 -6.20 -9.33 -5.52
CA ASP A 96 -6.22 -9.30 -6.99
C ASP A 96 -6.32 -10.71 -7.60
N LEU A 97 -6.94 -10.81 -8.79
CA LEU A 97 -6.94 -12.02 -9.61
C LEU A 97 -5.97 -11.86 -10.79
N ILE A 98 -4.90 -12.65 -10.77
CA ILE A 98 -3.95 -12.78 -11.87
C ILE A 98 -4.18 -14.13 -12.55
N ALA A 99 -4.85 -14.13 -13.70
CA ALA A 99 -5.03 -15.35 -14.48
C ALA A 99 -3.75 -15.65 -15.27
N VAL A 100 -3.07 -16.75 -14.97
CA VAL A 100 -1.82 -17.15 -15.63
C VAL A 100 -1.98 -18.44 -16.44
N GLY A 101 -1.27 -18.52 -17.56
CA GLY A 101 -1.16 -19.71 -18.38
C GLY A 101 -0.22 -20.74 -17.77
N SER A 102 -0.15 -21.93 -18.38
CA SER A 102 0.79 -22.98 -17.98
C SER A 102 2.27 -22.60 -18.15
N ASP A 103 2.54 -21.58 -18.97
CA ASP A 103 3.85 -20.97 -19.17
C ASP A 103 4.17 -19.85 -18.16
N GLY A 104 3.27 -19.59 -17.21
CA GLY A 104 3.39 -18.55 -16.20
C GLY A 104 3.09 -17.14 -16.71
N ARG A 105 2.66 -16.96 -17.96
CA ARG A 105 2.35 -15.64 -18.52
C ARG A 105 0.91 -15.22 -18.21
N PRO A 106 0.66 -13.92 -17.96
CA PRO A 106 -0.70 -13.42 -17.80
C PRO A 106 -1.55 -13.69 -19.04
N LEU A 107 -2.74 -14.22 -18.84
CA LEU A 107 -3.72 -14.50 -19.92
C LEU A 107 -4.58 -13.27 -20.25
N ARG A 108 -4.59 -12.28 -19.35
CA ARG A 108 -5.36 -11.04 -19.40
C ARG A 108 -4.81 -10.05 -18.36
N PRO A 109 -5.25 -8.78 -18.39
CA PRO A 109 -5.00 -7.86 -17.28
C PRO A 109 -5.46 -8.44 -15.95
N ALA A 110 -4.68 -8.18 -14.89
CA ALA A 110 -5.03 -8.50 -13.52
C ALA A 110 -6.28 -7.71 -13.10
N ILE A 111 -7.23 -8.39 -12.47
CA ILE A 111 -8.44 -7.76 -11.92
C ILE A 111 -8.10 -7.35 -10.48
N LEU A 112 -8.19 -6.06 -10.18
CA LEU A 112 -7.80 -5.54 -8.86
C LEU A 112 -8.88 -5.76 -7.81
N TYR A 113 -8.51 -5.74 -6.53
CA TYR A 113 -9.44 -5.83 -5.40
C TYR A 113 -10.54 -4.75 -5.35
N SER A 114 -10.32 -3.62 -6.06
CA SER A 114 -11.28 -2.51 -6.14
C SER A 114 -12.29 -2.66 -7.28
N ASP A 115 -12.21 -3.77 -8.01
CA ASP A 115 -13.11 -4.09 -9.11
C ASP A 115 -14.46 -4.59 -8.61
N SER A 116 -15.55 -3.98 -9.11
CA SER A 116 -16.91 -4.29 -8.67
C SER A 116 -17.73 -5.10 -9.70
N ARG A 117 -17.11 -5.60 -10.77
CA ARG A 117 -17.83 -6.29 -11.88
C ARG A 117 -18.56 -7.56 -11.46
N ALA A 118 -18.16 -8.14 -10.33
CA ALA A 118 -18.71 -9.40 -9.80
C ALA A 118 -19.88 -9.21 -8.81
N GLY A 119 -20.52 -8.04 -8.80
CA GLY A 119 -21.62 -7.72 -7.87
C GLY A 119 -22.76 -8.74 -7.88
N ALA A 120 -23.29 -9.07 -9.06
CA ALA A 120 -24.39 -10.04 -9.19
C ALA A 120 -24.00 -11.45 -8.71
N GLN A 121 -22.74 -11.85 -8.91
CA GLN A 121 -22.21 -13.12 -8.44
C GLN A 121 -22.05 -13.13 -6.91
N ALA A 122 -21.62 -12.02 -6.32
CA ALA A 122 -21.54 -11.86 -4.87
C ALA A 122 -22.94 -11.96 -4.23
N GLU A 123 -23.95 -11.30 -4.80
CA GLU A 123 -25.35 -11.41 -4.36
C GLU A 123 -25.88 -12.85 -4.44
N ALA A 124 -25.62 -13.53 -5.56
CA ALA A 124 -26.03 -14.92 -5.75
C ALA A 124 -25.34 -15.89 -4.75
N LEU A 125 -24.09 -15.60 -4.36
CA LEU A 125 -23.39 -16.35 -3.31
C LEU A 125 -23.97 -16.08 -1.93
N LEU A 126 -24.28 -14.82 -1.59
CA LEU A 126 -24.85 -14.44 -0.31
C LEU A 126 -26.26 -14.99 -0.09
N ALA A 127 -27.02 -15.22 -1.17
CA ALA A 127 -28.30 -15.92 -1.12
C ALA A 127 -28.17 -17.41 -0.71
N ARG A 128 -26.97 -18.00 -0.84
CA ARG A 128 -26.68 -19.41 -0.54
C ARG A 128 -25.86 -19.60 0.73
N ILE A 129 -24.97 -18.67 1.03
CA ILE A 129 -24.11 -18.63 2.20
C ILE A 129 -24.34 -17.28 2.84
N THR A 130 -25.04 -17.27 3.97
CA THR A 130 -25.37 -16.01 4.65
C THR A 130 -24.11 -15.24 5.03
N GLU A 131 -24.19 -13.92 5.08
CA GLU A 131 -23.06 -13.06 5.45
C GLU A 131 -22.40 -13.44 6.80
N PRO A 132 -23.14 -13.79 7.88
CA PRO A 132 -22.52 -14.26 9.11
C PRO A 132 -21.70 -15.54 8.95
N GLU A 133 -22.18 -16.48 8.12
CA GLU A 133 -21.47 -17.72 7.84
C GLU A 133 -20.23 -17.48 6.99
N MET A 134 -20.31 -16.57 6.01
CA MET A 134 -19.17 -16.18 5.19
C MET A 134 -18.09 -15.54 6.07
N LYS A 135 -18.45 -14.55 6.89
CA LYS A 135 -17.53 -13.89 7.82
C LYS A 135 -16.89 -14.87 8.80
N ARG A 136 -17.65 -15.84 9.32
CA ARG A 136 -17.12 -16.89 10.20
C ARG A 136 -16.07 -17.76 9.51
N ARG A 137 -16.24 -18.06 8.21
CA ARG A 137 -15.34 -18.92 7.44
C ARG A 137 -14.11 -18.20 6.92
N THR A 138 -14.28 -16.98 6.40
CA THR A 138 -13.24 -16.27 5.65
C THR A 138 -12.61 -15.13 6.43
N GLY A 139 -13.24 -14.69 7.53
CA GLY A 139 -12.88 -13.46 8.23
C GLY A 139 -13.24 -12.17 7.47
N ASN A 140 -13.82 -12.28 6.27
CA ASN A 140 -14.07 -11.16 5.37
C ASN A 140 -15.56 -10.92 5.14
N HIS A 141 -15.92 -9.68 4.81
CA HIS A 141 -17.19 -9.36 4.16
C HIS A 141 -17.13 -9.77 2.68
N PHE A 142 -18.29 -9.97 2.07
CA PHE A 142 -18.40 -10.35 0.66
C PHE A 142 -19.27 -9.32 -0.05
N ASP A 143 -18.74 -8.12 -0.19
CA ASP A 143 -19.30 -7.06 -1.02
C ASP A 143 -18.38 -6.83 -2.24
N GLY A 144 -18.82 -5.99 -3.18
CA GLY A 144 -18.03 -5.66 -4.37
C GLY A 144 -16.71 -4.97 -4.04
N THR A 145 -16.56 -4.38 -2.85
CA THR A 145 -15.35 -3.71 -2.34
C THR A 145 -15.52 -3.38 -0.84
N GLY A 146 -14.75 -3.97 0.08
CA GLY A 146 -14.89 -3.64 1.50
C GLY A 146 -13.82 -4.20 2.44
N LEU A 147 -13.05 -3.30 3.09
CA LEU A 147 -11.94 -3.65 4.00
C LEU A 147 -12.00 -3.01 5.40
N LEU A 148 -12.92 -2.08 5.68
CA LEU A 148 -12.93 -1.39 6.98
C LEU A 148 -13.95 -2.02 7.94
N PRO A 149 -13.52 -2.66 9.04
CA PRO A 149 -14.42 -3.07 10.11
C PRO A 149 -15.10 -1.83 10.72
N GLY A 150 -16.36 -1.97 11.14
CA GLY A 150 -17.18 -0.88 11.71
C GLY A 150 -16.73 -0.31 13.06
N GLN A 151 -15.45 -0.43 13.42
CA GLN A 151 -14.86 0.18 14.59
C GLN A 151 -14.11 1.44 14.15
N GLN A 152 -14.50 2.60 14.67
CA GLN A 152 -13.78 3.86 14.45
C GLN A 152 -12.71 4.03 15.55
N PRO A 153 -11.42 3.87 15.23
CA PRO A 153 -10.38 4.07 16.22
C PRO A 153 -10.26 5.56 16.57
N ALA A 154 -9.88 5.87 17.81
CA ALA A 154 -9.62 7.25 18.22
C ALA A 154 -8.43 7.88 17.47
N VAL A 155 -7.47 7.04 17.06
CA VAL A 155 -6.26 7.44 16.32
C VAL A 155 -6.03 6.47 15.15
N MET A 156 -5.75 7.01 13.96
CA MET A 156 -5.39 6.25 12.76
C MET A 156 -3.99 6.63 12.30
N ASN A 157 -3.10 5.64 12.18
CA ASN A 157 -1.82 5.83 11.49
C ASN A 157 -2.00 5.51 10.01
N VAL A 158 -1.70 6.47 9.14
CA VAL A 158 -1.84 6.32 7.69
C VAL A 158 -0.45 6.27 7.07
N ILE A 159 -0.20 5.19 6.33
CA ILE A 159 1.02 4.97 5.55
C ILE A 159 0.68 4.73 4.08
N GLY A 160 1.71 4.72 3.23
CA GLY A 160 1.57 4.50 1.79
C GLY A 160 1.26 5.78 1.02
N GLY A 161 0.89 5.61 -0.26
CA GLY A 161 0.75 6.74 -1.19
C GLY A 161 -0.38 7.72 -0.82
N GLY A 162 -1.43 7.23 -0.17
CA GLY A 162 -2.58 8.04 0.24
C GLY A 162 -2.25 9.10 1.29
N GLY A 163 -1.23 8.87 2.13
CA GLY A 163 -0.79 9.83 3.16
C GLY A 163 -0.20 11.14 2.61
N LYS A 164 0.08 11.22 1.30
CA LYS A 164 0.61 12.44 0.67
C LYS A 164 -0.41 13.57 0.51
N SER A 165 -1.70 13.25 0.52
CA SER A 165 -2.75 14.23 0.30
C SER A 165 -3.24 14.79 1.61
N GLU A 166 -2.81 16.00 1.95
CA GLU A 166 -3.28 16.73 3.13
C GLU A 166 -4.81 16.85 3.15
N SER A 167 -5.42 17.22 2.02
CA SER A 167 -6.89 17.31 1.92
C SER A 167 -7.57 15.98 2.20
N TRP A 168 -6.99 14.87 1.72
CA TRP A 168 -7.52 13.53 2.01
C TRP A 168 -7.39 13.17 3.49
N MET A 169 -6.29 13.54 4.16
CA MET A 169 -6.11 13.28 5.59
C MET A 169 -7.12 14.06 6.45
N HIS A 170 -7.42 15.31 6.08
CA HIS A 170 -8.49 16.08 6.72
C HIS A 170 -9.86 15.44 6.53
N ILE A 171 -10.21 15.07 5.29
CA ILE A 171 -11.48 14.39 4.97
C ILE A 171 -11.60 13.11 5.81
N LEU A 172 -10.54 12.31 5.86
CA LEU A 172 -10.50 11.06 6.61
C LEU A 172 -10.70 11.32 8.11
N ALA A 173 -9.94 12.25 8.70
CA ALA A 173 -10.03 12.59 10.12
C ALA A 173 -11.43 13.07 10.51
N ASP A 174 -12.02 13.96 9.70
CA ASP A 174 -13.34 14.54 9.94
C ASP A 174 -14.45 13.47 9.84
N ILE A 175 -14.46 12.68 8.77
CA ILE A 175 -15.50 11.67 8.53
C ILE A 175 -15.46 10.55 9.57
N THR A 176 -14.27 10.12 10.00
CA THR A 176 -14.16 9.05 10.99
C THR A 176 -14.16 9.55 12.43
N SER A 177 -14.16 10.87 12.64
CA SER A 177 -13.97 11.49 13.96
C SER A 177 -12.71 10.98 14.68
N SER A 178 -11.65 10.68 13.91
CA SER A 178 -10.39 10.16 14.43
C SER A 178 -9.27 11.17 14.23
N ARG A 179 -8.29 11.16 15.14
CA ARG A 179 -7.01 11.83 14.89
C ARG A 179 -6.21 11.00 13.87
N VAL A 180 -5.89 11.58 12.72
CA VAL A 180 -5.03 10.94 11.72
C VAL A 180 -3.58 11.34 11.96
N LEU A 181 -2.68 10.35 11.90
CA LEU A 181 -1.24 10.50 12.04
C LEU A 181 -0.58 9.98 10.77
N VAL A 182 0.27 10.80 10.16
CA VAL A 182 1.07 10.42 9.00
C VAL A 182 2.54 10.55 9.40
N PRO A 183 3.26 9.43 9.56
CA PRO A 183 4.71 9.46 9.74
C PRO A 183 5.42 10.13 8.57
N ASP A 184 6.58 10.71 8.81
CA ASP A 184 7.49 11.13 7.75
C ASP A 184 7.87 9.94 6.87
N HIS A 185 8.19 10.18 5.60
CA HIS A 185 8.46 9.10 4.63
C HIS A 185 7.38 8.00 4.53
N ALA A 186 6.15 8.25 5.01
CA ALA A 186 5.04 7.29 5.07
C ALA A 186 4.80 6.54 3.76
N GLN A 187 5.09 7.15 2.62
CA GLN A 187 4.97 6.51 1.31
C GLN A 187 5.82 5.24 1.15
N PHE A 188 6.97 5.15 1.82
CA PHE A 188 7.92 4.03 1.76
C PHE A 188 7.84 3.11 2.98
N LEU A 189 7.13 3.49 4.04
CA LEU A 189 6.92 2.63 5.22
C LEU A 189 6.39 1.23 4.90
N PRO A 190 5.51 0.99 3.90
CA PRO A 190 5.18 -0.37 3.49
C PRO A 190 6.40 -1.17 3.05
N ALA A 191 7.26 -0.60 2.20
CA ALA A 191 8.50 -1.24 1.75
C ALA A 191 9.52 -1.39 2.90
N LEU A 192 9.65 -0.41 3.80
CA LEU A 192 10.49 -0.54 4.99
C LEU A 192 9.99 -1.64 5.94
N GLY A 193 8.67 -1.76 6.10
CA GLY A 193 8.05 -2.85 6.85
C GLY A 193 8.40 -4.22 6.28
N VAL A 194 8.44 -4.36 4.96
CA VAL A 194 8.87 -5.59 4.27
C VAL A 194 10.35 -5.89 4.49
N ALA A 195 11.21 -4.87 4.60
CA ALA A 195 12.63 -5.06 4.89
C ALA A 195 12.86 -5.77 6.24
N SER A 196 11.93 -5.63 7.20
CA SER A 196 12.00 -6.35 8.48
C SER A 196 12.11 -7.86 8.32
N LEU A 197 11.51 -8.45 7.28
CA LEU A 197 11.63 -9.89 6.98
C LEU A 197 13.09 -10.27 6.73
N GLY A 198 13.80 -9.46 5.93
CA GLY A 198 15.22 -9.66 5.65
C GLY A 198 16.09 -9.46 6.88
N PHE A 199 15.79 -8.45 7.71
CA PHE A 199 16.54 -8.17 8.93
C PHE A 199 16.44 -9.31 9.95
N VAL A 200 15.23 -9.82 10.19
CA VAL A 200 15.00 -10.95 11.09
C VAL A 200 15.65 -12.22 10.53
N HIS A 201 15.51 -12.48 9.22
CA HIS A 201 16.11 -13.64 8.58
C HIS A 201 17.64 -13.65 8.65
N LEU A 202 18.28 -12.49 8.44
CA LEU A 202 19.73 -12.32 8.47
C LEU A 202 20.30 -12.18 9.89
N GLY A 203 19.45 -12.15 10.92
CA GLY A 203 19.85 -11.95 12.32
C GLY A 203 20.38 -10.54 12.61
N TRP A 204 19.98 -9.55 11.81
CA TRP A 204 20.29 -8.14 12.05
C TRP A 204 19.36 -7.51 13.09
N SER A 205 18.14 -8.04 13.20
CA SER A 205 17.22 -7.79 14.31
C SER A 205 16.83 -9.10 14.97
N ALA A 206 16.60 -9.09 16.28
CA ALA A 206 16.21 -10.29 17.03
C ALA A 206 14.81 -10.78 16.64
N ASP A 207 13.88 -9.84 16.44
CA ASP A 207 12.52 -10.08 15.99
C ASP A 207 11.92 -8.80 15.37
N PHE A 208 10.64 -8.83 15.01
CA PHE A 208 9.95 -7.67 14.43
C PHE A 208 9.75 -6.51 15.43
N ALA A 209 9.68 -6.79 16.73
CA ALA A 209 9.53 -5.76 17.75
C ALA A 209 10.84 -4.98 17.91
N ASP A 210 11.97 -5.69 17.90
CA ASP A 210 13.32 -5.13 17.87
C ASP A 210 13.55 -4.26 16.63
N PHE A 211 13.23 -4.77 15.43
CA PHE A 211 13.29 -3.99 14.18
C PHE A 211 12.44 -2.70 14.28
N LYS A 212 11.20 -2.81 14.75
CA LYS A 212 10.30 -1.67 14.90
C LYS A 212 10.86 -0.62 15.86
N ALA A 213 11.38 -1.04 17.02
CA ALA A 213 11.92 -0.15 18.03
C ALA A 213 13.19 0.56 17.54
N ALA A 214 14.05 -0.15 16.81
CA ALA A 214 15.30 0.38 16.29
C ALA A 214 15.09 1.34 15.10
N TYR A 215 14.14 1.04 14.20
CA TYR A 215 14.12 1.67 12.87
C TYR A 215 12.81 2.35 12.47
N LEU A 216 11.67 2.09 13.14
CA LEU A 216 10.36 2.63 12.75
C LEU A 216 9.72 3.56 13.78
N GLN A 217 10.18 3.57 15.04
CA GLN A 217 9.56 4.38 16.10
C GLN A 217 10.07 5.83 16.20
N GLN A 218 11.13 6.18 15.47
CA GLN A 218 11.81 7.47 15.62
C GLN A 218 11.37 8.54 14.61
N GLU A 219 10.40 8.26 13.74
CA GLU A 219 9.99 9.21 12.71
C GLU A 219 9.11 10.33 13.29
N GLU A 220 9.39 11.57 12.87
CA GLU A 220 8.46 12.68 13.05
C GLU A 220 7.13 12.35 12.37
N GLN A 221 6.05 12.97 12.84
CA GLN A 221 4.71 12.69 12.33
C GLN A 221 3.89 13.96 12.22
N THR A 222 3.16 14.09 11.11
CA THR A 222 2.16 15.12 10.93
C THR A 222 0.82 14.63 11.46
N ALA A 223 0.16 15.45 12.28
CA ALA A 223 -1.12 15.12 12.90
C ALA A 223 -2.25 15.96 12.31
N TYR A 224 -3.33 15.28 11.93
CA TYR A 224 -4.56 15.87 11.43
C TYR A 224 -5.68 15.61 12.44
N PRO A 225 -6.08 16.61 13.24
CA PRO A 225 -7.19 16.46 14.17
C PRO A 225 -8.52 16.46 13.43
N ALA A 226 -9.50 15.72 13.96
CA ALA A 226 -10.87 15.79 13.47
C ALA A 226 -11.51 17.15 13.79
N ASN A 227 -12.25 17.69 12.83
CA ASN A 227 -13.07 18.89 12.98
C ASN A 227 -14.55 18.50 12.99
N SER A 228 -15.19 18.65 14.14
CA SER A 228 -16.60 18.29 14.33
C SER A 228 -17.57 19.13 13.51
N GLU A 229 -17.25 20.39 13.20
CA GLU A 229 -18.10 21.25 12.38
C GLU A 229 -18.12 20.77 10.92
N ILE A 230 -16.95 20.40 10.39
CA ILE A 230 -16.82 19.85 9.04
C ILE A 230 -17.42 18.43 8.98
N ALA A 231 -17.21 17.61 10.01
CA ALA A 231 -17.84 16.29 10.12
C ALA A 231 -19.39 16.39 10.04
N ASN A 232 -19.99 17.30 10.80
CA ASN A 232 -21.43 17.57 10.75
C ASN A 232 -21.89 18.05 9.36
N HIS A 233 -21.04 18.84 8.69
CA HIS A 233 -21.30 19.25 7.31
C HIS A 233 -21.33 18.04 6.36
N TYR A 234 -20.35 17.14 6.44
CA TYR A 234 -20.32 15.90 5.66
C TYR A 234 -21.52 15.01 5.96
N GLU A 235 -21.90 14.85 7.22
CA GLU A 235 -23.05 14.03 7.61
C GLU A 235 -24.37 14.55 7.00
N SER A 236 -24.58 15.88 7.03
CA SER A 236 -25.74 16.52 6.40
C SER A 236 -25.78 16.28 4.88
N LYS A 237 -24.63 16.42 4.21
CA LYS A 237 -24.51 16.14 2.77
C LYS A 237 -24.75 14.66 2.46
N PHE A 238 -24.21 13.76 3.27
CA PHE A 238 -24.37 12.31 3.11
C PHE A 238 -25.82 11.88 3.33
N ALA A 239 -26.51 12.43 4.32
CA ALA A 239 -27.94 12.20 4.52
C ALA A 239 -28.77 12.67 3.31
N LYS A 240 -28.41 13.79 2.68
CA LYS A 240 -29.03 14.24 1.42
C LYS A 240 -28.71 13.29 0.26
N TYR A 241 -27.47 12.83 0.15
CA TYR A 241 -27.04 11.88 -0.87
C TYR A 241 -27.83 10.56 -0.78
N LYS A 242 -28.00 9.97 0.41
CA LYS A 242 -28.79 8.75 0.60
C LYS A 242 -30.22 8.89 0.06
N LYS A 243 -30.91 9.99 0.42
CA LYS A 243 -32.26 10.26 -0.08
C LYS A 243 -32.32 10.37 -1.60
N LEU A 244 -31.31 10.97 -2.21
CA LEU A 244 -31.21 11.07 -3.68
C LEU A 244 -30.93 9.72 -4.30
N TYR A 245 -30.00 8.94 -3.73
CA TYR A 245 -29.67 7.60 -4.19
C TYR A 245 -30.90 6.70 -4.19
N ASP A 246 -31.64 6.61 -3.07
CA ASP A 246 -32.85 5.79 -2.95
C ASP A 246 -33.95 6.21 -3.95
N ALA A 247 -34.05 7.51 -4.24
CA ALA A 247 -35.03 8.04 -5.20
C ALA A 247 -34.67 7.75 -6.67
N VAL A 248 -33.37 7.63 -6.98
CA VAL A 248 -32.85 7.42 -8.33
C VAL A 248 -32.61 5.93 -8.63
N GLN A 249 -32.34 5.11 -7.62
CA GLN A 249 -32.07 3.67 -7.76
C GLN A 249 -33.10 2.91 -8.63
N PRO A 250 -34.42 3.18 -8.58
CA PRO A 250 -35.39 2.48 -9.43
C PRO A 250 -35.37 2.88 -10.92
N LEU A 251 -34.62 3.93 -11.28
CA LEU A 251 -34.54 4.47 -12.65
C LEU A 251 -33.35 3.92 -13.44
N ILE A 252 -32.47 3.15 -12.79
CA ILE A 252 -31.23 2.56 -13.32
C ILE A 252 -31.37 1.04 -13.35
#